data_AF-A0A6P0YJN5-F1
#
_entry.id   AF-A0A6P0YJN5-F1
#
_cell.length_a   1.000
_cell.length_b   1.000
_cell.length_c   1.000
_cell.angle_alpha   90.00
_cell.angle_beta   90.00
_cell.angle_gamma   90.00
#
_symmetry.space_group_name_H-M   'P 1'
#
loop_
_entity.id
_entity.type
_entity.pdbx_description
1 polymer ?
#
loop_
_entity_poly.entity_id
_entity_poly.type
_entity_poly.pdbx_seq_one_letter_code
_entity_poly.pdbx_strand_id
1 'polypeptide(L)' 'MNNSNFTNELQWTPEAKTKLKKIPYFVRTQARQRIEELAREAEQEIVTAEIVEQARLEFGQ' A
#
# COMPACT_ATOMS: atom_id res chain seq x y z
N MET A 1 7.75 -4.91 -29.70
CA MET A 1 7.45 -5.81 -28.57
C MET A 1 7.47 -4.98 -27.30
N ASN A 2 6.33 -4.41 -26.89
CA ASN A 2 6.24 -3.76 -25.59
C ASN A 2 5.75 -4.82 -24.61
N ASN A 3 6.67 -5.30 -23.77
CA ASN A 3 6.33 -6.17 -22.65
C ASN A 3 5.46 -5.37 -21.69
N SER A 4 4.14 -5.52 -21.83
CA SER A 4 3.18 -5.13 -20.82
C SER A 4 3.51 -5.94 -19.56
N ASN A 5 4.28 -5.34 -18.65
CA ASN A 5 4.31 -5.77 -17.26
C ASN A 5 2.91 -5.50 -16.71
N PHE A 6 1.98 -6.43 -16.94
CA PHE A 6 0.69 -6.50 -16.26
C PHE A 6 0.86 -6.97 -14.82
N THR A 7 1.88 -6.48 -14.11
CA THR A 7 1.83 -6.50 -12.67
C THR A 7 0.84 -5.39 -12.32
N ASN A 8 -0.33 -5.79 -11.83
CA ASN A 8 -1.37 -4.90 -11.29
C ASN A 8 -0.88 -4.27 -9.96
N GLU A 9 0.38 -3.83 -9.94
CA GLU A 9 1.06 -3.22 -8.81
C GLU A 9 0.69 -1.74 -8.79
N LEU A 10 0.05 -1.32 -7.70
CA LEU A 10 -0.24 0.08 -7.49
C LEU A 10 1.06 0.89 -7.43
N GLN A 11 1.01 2.13 -7.90
CA GLN A 11 2.11 3.07 -7.69
C GLN A 11 2.15 3.47 -6.22
N TRP A 12 3.33 3.75 -5.68
CA TRP A 12 3.48 4.18 -4.29
C TRP A 12 4.25 5.48 -4.21
N THR A 13 3.69 6.46 -3.50
CA THR A 13 4.39 7.70 -3.14
C THR A 13 5.62 7.40 -2.27
N PRO A 14 6.70 8.23 -2.37
CA PRO A 14 7.87 8.09 -1.49
C PRO A 14 7.52 8.08 0.01
N GLU A 15 6.52 8.89 0.40
CA GLU A 15 6.02 9.02 1.75
C GLU A 15 5.32 7.73 2.20
N ALA A 16 4.46 7.14 1.36
CA ALA A 16 3.82 5.85 1.62
C ALA A 16 4.84 4.72 1.81
N LYS A 17 5.85 4.65 0.92
CA LYS A 17 6.95 3.67 1.05
C LYS A 17 7.69 3.83 2.38
N THR A 18 7.91 5.08 2.80
CA THR A 18 8.58 5.39 4.07
C THR A 18 7.75 4.94 5.27
N LYS A 19 6.43 5.18 5.26
CA LYS A 19 5.52 4.71 6.31
C LYS A 19 5.43 3.18 6.35
N LEU A 20 5.32 2.51 5.20
CA LEU A 20 5.33 1.05 5.11
C LEU A 20 6.61 0.43 5.71
N LYS A 21 7.77 1.07 5.51
CA LYS A 21 9.04 0.61 6.11
C LYS A 21 9.05 0.69 7.64
N LYS A 22 8.28 1.60 8.25
CA LYS A 22 8.13 1.71 9.71
C LYS A 22 7.29 0.58 10.30
N ILE A 23 6.52 -0.13 9.48
CA ILE A 23 5.77 -1.30 9.92
C ILE A 23 6.76 -2.45 10.19
N PRO A 24 6.66 -3.13 11.36
CA PRO A 24 7.52 -4.27 11.68
C PRO A 24 7.50 -5.34 10.58
N TYR A 25 8.65 -5.92 10.27
CA TYR A 25 8.81 -6.76 9.08
C TYR A 25 7.86 -7.96 9.05
N PHE A 26 7.56 -8.56 10.21
CA PHE A 26 6.73 -9.76 10.34
C PHE A 26 5.24 -9.53 10.03
N VAL A 27 4.76 -8.28 10.12
CA VAL A 27 3.40 -7.89 9.69
C VAL A 27 3.37 -7.04 8.43
N ARG A 28 4.54 -6.62 7.90
CA ARG A 28 4.61 -5.70 6.75
C ARG A 28 3.93 -6.24 5.49
N THR A 29 4.01 -7.54 5.23
CA THR A 29 3.34 -8.16 4.08
C THR A 29 1.82 -8.06 4.20
N GLN A 30 1.26 -8.37 5.37
CA GLN A 30 -0.18 -8.25 5.63
C GLN A 30 -0.63 -6.78 5.57
N ALA A 31 0.15 -5.88 6.16
CA ALA A 31 -0.13 -4.45 6.09
C ALA A 31 -0.13 -3.95 4.65
N ARG A 32 0.84 -4.36 3.83
CA ARG A 32 0.89 -3.99 2.42
C ARG A 32 -0.37 -4.44 1.67
N GLN A 33 -0.81 -5.69 1.86
CA GLN A 33 -2.02 -6.21 1.22
C GLN A 33 -3.24 -5.36 1.55
N ARG A 34 -3.46 -5.06 2.84
CA ARG A 34 -4.59 -4.22 3.27
C ARG A 34 -4.51 -2.80 2.72
N ILE A 35 -3.32 -2.21 2.65
CA ILE A 35 -3.12 -0.89 2.05
C ILE A 35 -3.47 -0.90 0.55
N GLU A 36 -3.05 -1.94 -0.17
CA GLU A 36 -3.37 -2.07 -1.60
C GLU A 36 -4.86 -2.33 -1.83
N GLU A 37 -5.53 -3.07 -0.95
CA GLU A 37 -6.98 -3.25 -0.96
C GLU A 37 -7.72 -1.92 -0.74
N LEU A 38 -7.35 -1.14 0.29
CA LEU A 38 -7.94 0.17 0.55
C LEU A 38 -7.78 1.14 -0.62
N ALA A 39 -6.62 1.13 -1.28
CA ALA A 39 -6.40 1.94 -2.47
C ALA A 39 -7.31 1.52 -3.64
N ARG A 40 -7.52 0.21 -3.85
CA ARG A 40 -8.44 -0.29 -4.88
C ARG A 40 -9.89 0.01 -4.56
N GLU A 41 -10.30 -0.12 -3.29
CA GLU A 41 -11.64 0.24 -2.82
C GLU A 41 -11.93 1.74 -3.00
N ALA A 42 -10.90 2.58 -2.86
CA ALA A 42 -10.96 4.01 -3.14
C ALA A 42 -10.81 4.35 -4.64
N GLU A 43 -10.74 3.36 -5.53
CA GLU A 43 -10.49 3.51 -6.97
C GLU A 43 -9.22 4.33 -7.28
N GLN A 44 -8.20 4.24 -6.41
CA GLN A 44 -6.92 4.92 -6.56
C GLN A 44 -5.84 3.97 -7.11
N GLU A 45 -5.14 4.41 -8.16
CA GLU A 45 -3.99 3.70 -8.71
C GLU A 45 -2.68 3.98 -7.96
N ILE A 46 -2.69 4.96 -7.05
CA ILE A 46 -1.53 5.44 -6.30
C ILE A 46 -1.78 5.33 -4.80
N VAL A 47 -0.95 4.54 -4.12
CA VAL A 47 -0.91 4.46 -2.66
C VAL A 47 -0.24 5.72 -2.09
N THR A 48 -1.04 6.52 -1.41
CA THR A 48 -0.61 7.72 -0.69
C THR A 48 -0.25 7.41 0.76
N ALA A 49 0.43 8.36 1.40
CA ALA A 49 0.75 8.27 2.82
C ALA A 49 -0.49 8.15 3.72
N GLU A 50 -1.62 8.70 3.28
CA GLU A 50 -2.90 8.69 3.99
C GLU A 50 -3.51 7.28 4.03
N ILE A 51 -3.50 6.56 2.92
CA ILE A 51 -3.99 5.17 2.86
C ILE A 51 -3.16 4.25 3.79
N VAL A 52 -1.85 4.48 3.87
CA VAL A 52 -0.97 3.72 4.80
C VAL A 52 -1.35 3.97 6.26
N GLU A 53 -1.66 5.22 6.63
CA GLU A 53 -2.10 5.54 7.98
C GLU A 53 -3.51 5.01 8.28
N GLN A 54 -4.41 5.05 7.31
CA GLN A 54 -5.75 4.46 7.44
C GLN A 54 -5.66 2.97 7.76
N ALA A 55 -4.86 2.21 6.99
CA ALA A 55 -4.61 0.80 7.28
C ALA A 55 -4.04 0.60 8.69
N ARG A 56 -3.08 1.44 9.10
CA ARG A 56 -2.46 1.36 10.43
C ARG A 56 -3.48 1.58 11.56
N LEU A 57 -4.48 2.44 11.37
CA LEU A 57 -5.55 2.64 12.34
C LEU A 57 -6.45 1.40 12.46
N GLU A 58 -6.72 0.69 11.36
CA GLU A 58 -7.52 -0.55 11.37
C GLU A 58 -6.81 -1.71 12.09
N PHE A 59 -5.47 -1.82 11.97
CA PHE A 59 -4.69 -2.87 12.64
C PHE A 59 -4.38 -2.60 14.12
N GLY A 60 -4.55 -1.36 14.58
CA GLY A 60 -4.23 -0.94 15.94
C GLY A 60 -5.35 -1.17 16.97
N GLN A 61 -6.43 -1.83 16.56
CA GLN A 61 -7.54 -2.32 17.38
C GLN A 61 -7.33 -3.78 17.76
#